data_AF-A0A0Q4N040-F1
#
_entry.id   AF-A0A0Q4N040-F1
#
_cell.length_a   1.000
_cell.length_b   1.000
_cell.length_c   1.000
_cell.angle_alpha   90.00
_cell.angle_beta   90.00
_cell.angle_gamma   90.00
#
_symmetry.space_group_name_H-M   'P 1'
#
loop_
_entity.id
_entity.type
_entity.pdbx_description
1 polymer ?
#
loop_
_entity_poly.entity_id
_entity_poly.type
_entity_poly.pdbx_seq_one_letter_code
_entity_poly.pdbx_strand_id
1 'polypeptide(L)'
;MLLWVYLPGHWPGFFMCARAEASYFKLSQSKHPLEELDGWVRHKLRCAIWRQWKQPPTRVRNLMRLGLSEERARKSAFNGRGPWWNSGAQHMNHALPKKLWGRLGLVSILDTINRLSRMT
;
A
#
# COMPACT_ATOMS: atom_id res chain seq x y z
N MET A 1 0.32 -27.82 52.16
CA MET A 1 -0.37 -26.70 52.83
C MET A 1 0.27 -25.43 52.29
N LEU A 2 -0.20 -24.93 51.13
CA LEU A 2 -1.26 -23.91 50.99
C LEU A 2 -0.80 -22.58 51.61
N LEU A 3 -0.83 -21.39 51.01
CA LEU A 3 -1.36 -20.82 49.77
C LEU A 3 -0.71 -19.42 49.70
N TRP A 4 -0.15 -19.01 48.57
CA TRP A 4 0.03 -17.57 48.26
C TRP A 4 -0.60 -17.33 46.90
N VAL A 5 -1.75 -16.66 46.96
CA VAL A 5 -2.68 -16.39 45.86
C VAL A 5 -2.58 -14.89 45.52
N TYR A 6 -2.49 -14.60 44.22
CA TYR A 6 -2.87 -13.37 43.51
C TYR A 6 -1.93 -12.14 43.37
N LEU A 7 -1.58 -11.92 42.09
CA LEU A 7 -1.10 -10.72 41.33
C LEU A 7 -2.06 -9.51 41.38
N PRO A 8 -1.84 -8.33 40.72
CA PRO A 8 -0.85 -7.96 39.67
C PRO A 8 -0.20 -6.54 39.79
N GLY A 9 0.95 -6.28 39.13
CA GLY A 9 1.41 -4.89 38.97
C GLY A 9 2.75 -4.66 38.26
N HIS A 10 2.68 -4.32 36.97
CA HIS A 10 3.63 -3.50 36.21
C HIS A 10 5.06 -4.01 35.93
N TRP A 11 5.22 -4.74 34.82
CA TRP A 11 6.52 -4.97 34.16
C TRP A 11 6.82 -3.82 33.18
N PRO A 12 7.80 -2.92 33.41
CA PRO A 12 8.14 -1.86 32.44
C PRO A 12 9.04 -2.34 31.29
N GLY A 13 9.24 -3.66 31.13
CA GLY A 13 10.21 -4.23 30.19
C GLY A 13 9.72 -4.47 28.76
N PHE A 14 8.42 -4.43 28.49
CA PHE A 14 7.89 -4.84 27.18
C PHE A 14 7.72 -3.69 26.16
N PHE A 15 7.77 -2.43 26.62
CA PHE A 15 7.60 -1.26 25.75
C PHE A 15 8.91 -0.72 25.13
N MET A 16 10.09 -1.24 25.52
CA MET A 16 11.37 -0.79 24.97
C MET A 16 11.75 -1.43 23.62
N CYS A 17 11.18 -2.57 23.23
CA CYS A 17 11.55 -3.20 21.95
C CYS A 17 10.96 -2.48 20.72
N ALA A 18 9.80 -1.83 20.84
CA ALA A 18 9.16 -1.16 19.70
C ALA A 18 9.86 0.14 19.26
N ARG A 19 10.61 0.80 20.17
CA ARG A 19 11.36 2.03 19.85
C ARG A 19 12.67 1.76 19.11
N ALA A 20 13.27 0.59 19.33
CA ALA A 20 14.54 0.20 18.73
C ALA A 20 14.41 -0.06 17.22
N GLU A 21 13.32 -0.69 16.76
CA GLU A 21 13.08 -0.92 15.33
C GLU A 21 12.87 0.38 14.54
N ALA A 22 12.18 1.36 15.13
CA ALA A 22 11.96 2.65 14.47
C ALA A 22 13.27 3.45 14.29
N SER A 23 14.30 3.16 15.09
CA SER A 23 15.60 3.85 15.03
C SER A 23 16.52 3.26 13.96
N TYR A 24 16.42 1.96 13.66
CA TYR A 24 17.15 1.31 12.56
C TYR A 24 16.79 1.91 11.19
N PHE A 25 15.51 2.23 10.96
CA PHE A 25 15.06 2.87 9.72
C PHE A 25 15.41 4.36 9.61
N LYS A 26 15.73 5.03 10.73
CA LYS A 26 16.17 6.44 10.72
C LYS A 26 17.61 6.63 10.26
N LEU A 27 18.46 5.59 10.36
CA LEU A 27 19.88 5.66 10.01
C LEU A 27 20.18 5.40 8.53
N SER A 28 19.25 4.81 7.77
CA SER A 28 19.37 4.71 6.31
C SER A 28 18.88 6.02 5.67
N GLN A 29 19.76 7.01 5.57
CA GLN A 29 19.53 8.29 4.88
C GLN A 29 19.21 8.19 3.37
N SER A 30 19.03 6.98 2.83
CA SER A 30 18.67 6.77 1.45
C SER A 30 17.15 6.81 1.30
N LYS A 31 16.63 7.77 0.53
CA LYS A 31 15.20 7.87 0.16
C LYS A 31 14.77 6.78 -0.83
N HIS A 32 15.74 6.14 -1.48
CA HIS A 32 15.54 5.15 -2.54
C HIS A 32 14.77 3.89 -2.09
N PRO A 33 15.10 3.23 -0.96
CA PRO A 33 14.37 2.03 -0.51
C PRO A 33 12.92 2.34 -0.12
N LEU A 34 12.65 3.56 0.35
CA LEU A 34 11.31 4.00 0.71
C LEU A 34 10.43 4.25 -0.53
N GLU A 35 11.01 4.79 -1.60
CA GLU A 35 10.33 4.96 -2.89
C GLU A 35 10.01 3.62 -3.55
N GLU A 36 10.94 2.67 -3.51
CA GLU A 36 10.72 1.30 -4.00
C GLU A 36 9.62 0.59 -3.21
N LEU A 37 9.64 0.70 -1.88
CA LEU A 37 8.61 0.13 -1.01
C LEU A 37 7.22 0.73 -1.32
N ASP A 38 7.15 2.05 -1.42
CA ASP A 38 5.93 2.78 -1.79
C ASP A 38 5.43 2.39 -3.20
N GLY A 39 6.34 2.13 -4.14
CA GLY A 39 6.04 1.56 -5.45
C GLY A 39 5.47 0.14 -5.37
N TRP A 40 6.09 -0.72 -4.57
CA TRP A 40 5.68 -2.12 -4.36
C TRP A 40 4.29 -2.20 -3.71
N VAL A 41 4.04 -1.42 -2.67
CA VAL A 41 2.73 -1.34 -2.00
C VAL A 41 1.63 -0.95 -2.99
N ARG A 42 1.86 0.08 -3.81
CA ARG A 42 0.88 0.48 -4.84
C ARG A 42 0.64 -0.62 -5.88
N HIS A 43 1.68 -1.34 -6.28
CA HIS A 43 1.53 -2.45 -7.21
C HIS A 43 0.64 -3.56 -6.60
N LYS A 44 0.87 -3.89 -5.32
CA LYS A 44 0.06 -4.88 -4.58
C LYS A 44 -1.39 -4.43 -4.43
N LEU A 45 -1.64 -3.15 -4.16
CA LEU A 45 -2.99 -2.57 -4.10
C LEU A 45 -3.72 -2.65 -5.46
N ARG A 46 -3.04 -2.29 -6.57
CA ARG A 46 -3.63 -2.45 -7.91
C ARG A 46 -3.92 -3.92 -8.23
N CYS A 47 -3.05 -4.83 -7.81
CA CYS A 47 -3.26 -6.28 -7.89
C CYS A 47 -4.53 -6.72 -7.14
N ALA A 48 -4.73 -6.21 -5.91
CA ALA A 48 -5.91 -6.51 -5.10
C ALA A 48 -7.19 -6.03 -5.78
N ILE A 49 -7.20 -4.80 -6.29
CA ILE A 49 -8.35 -4.25 -7.05
C ILE A 49 -8.63 -5.09 -8.31
N TRP A 50 -7.61 -5.45 -9.07
CA TRP A 50 -7.78 -6.29 -10.26
C TRP A 50 -8.39 -7.65 -9.93
N ARG A 51 -8.00 -8.25 -8.80
CA ARG A 51 -8.58 -9.51 -8.30
C ARG A 51 -10.02 -9.36 -7.80
N GLN A 52 -10.37 -8.21 -7.22
CA GLN A 52 -11.76 -7.90 -6.85
C GLN A 52 -12.66 -7.86 -8.09
N TRP A 53 -12.15 -7.40 -9.24
CA TRP A 53 -12.87 -7.41 -10.50
C TRP A 53 -12.81 -8.78 -11.17
N LYS A 54 -13.59 -9.73 -10.64
CA LYS A 54 -13.61 -11.13 -11.13
C LYS A 54 -14.07 -11.25 -12.58
N GLN A 55 -15.09 -10.48 -12.97
CA GLN A 55 -15.76 -10.59 -14.27
C GLN A 55 -15.21 -9.57 -15.29
N PRO A 56 -14.90 -9.97 -16.54
CA PRO A 56 -14.43 -9.05 -17.58
C PRO A 56 -15.35 -7.84 -17.84
N PRO A 57 -16.69 -7.98 -17.89
CA PRO A 57 -17.59 -6.82 -18.03
C PRO A 57 -17.46 -5.82 -16.88
N THR A 58 -17.28 -6.30 -15.65
CA THR A 58 -17.06 -5.46 -14.47
C THR A 58 -15.74 -4.71 -14.56
N ARG A 59 -14.68 -5.35 -15.08
CA ARG A 59 -13.40 -4.68 -15.34
C ARG A 59 -13.57 -3.54 -16.33
N VAL A 60 -14.24 -3.78 -17.46
CA VAL A 60 -14.50 -2.73 -18.47
C VAL A 60 -15.26 -1.57 -17.85
N ARG A 61 -16.37 -1.84 -17.15
CA ARG A 61 -17.19 -0.80 -16.51
C ARG A 61 -16.40 0.02 -15.49
N ASN A 62 -15.59 -0.62 -14.66
CA ASN A 62 -14.80 0.07 -13.64
C ASN A 62 -13.64 0.86 -14.25
N LEU A 63 -12.99 0.34 -15.29
CA LEU A 63 -11.95 1.08 -16.02
C LEU A 63 -12.54 2.32 -16.72
N MET A 64 -13.74 2.21 -17.30
CA MET A 64 -14.44 3.35 -17.89
C MET A 64 -14.83 4.39 -16.84
N ARG A 65 -15.31 3.97 -15.66
CA ARG A 65 -15.60 4.86 -14.53
C ARG A 65 -14.36 5.60 -14.04
N LEU A 66 -13.17 5.01 -14.19
CA LEU A 66 -11.89 5.62 -13.86
C LEU A 66 -11.32 6.49 -14.99
N GLY A 67 -12.08 6.70 -16.08
CA GLY A 67 -11.74 7.64 -17.15
C GLY A 67 -11.03 7.02 -18.36
N LEU A 68 -10.99 5.69 -18.51
CA LEU A 68 -10.50 5.07 -19.74
C LEU A 68 -11.59 5.08 -20.83
N SER A 69 -11.18 5.28 -22.08
CA SER A 69 -12.05 5.06 -23.23
C SER A 69 -12.51 3.60 -23.29
N GLU A 70 -13.72 3.38 -23.80
CA GLU A 70 -14.33 2.05 -23.86
C GLU A 70 -13.45 1.05 -24.63
N GLU A 71 -12.91 1.45 -25.78
CA GLU A 71 -12.04 0.60 -26.60
C GLU A 71 -10.80 0.15 -25.82
N ARG A 72 -10.15 1.09 -25.12
CA ARG A 72 -8.96 0.80 -24.30
C ARG A 72 -9.30 -0.07 -23.10
N ALA A 73 -10.45 0.17 -22.47
CA ALA A 73 -10.93 -0.63 -21.34
C ALA A 73 -11.24 -2.07 -21.76
N ARG A 74 -11.90 -2.28 -22.90
CA ARG A 74 -12.16 -3.61 -23.48
C ARG A 74 -10.84 -4.33 -23.81
N LYS A 75 -9.94 -3.68 -24.56
CA LYS A 75 -8.61 -4.24 -24.87
C LYS A 75 -7.84 -4.65 -23.61
N SER A 76 -7.95 -3.87 -22.54
CA SER A 76 -7.26 -4.16 -21.27
C SER A 76 -7.91 -5.28 -20.47
N ALA A 77 -9.24 -5.37 -20.45
CA ALA A 77 -9.96 -6.39 -19.69
C ALA A 77 -9.83 -7.80 -20.30
N PHE A 78 -9.74 -7.89 -21.63
CA PHE A 78 -9.71 -9.15 -22.39
C PHE A 78 -8.31 -9.58 -22.85
N ASN A 79 -7.24 -9.00 -22.32
CA ASN A 79 -5.87 -9.28 -22.76
C ASN A 79 -5.31 -10.67 -22.36
N GLY A 80 -6.05 -11.47 -21.59
CA GLY A 80 -5.64 -12.80 -21.15
C GLY A 80 -4.47 -12.83 -20.15
N ARG A 81 -3.97 -11.66 -19.70
CA ARG A 81 -2.80 -11.58 -18.81
C ARG A 81 -3.20 -11.68 -17.34
N GLY A 82 -2.26 -12.18 -16.54
CA GLY A 82 -2.44 -12.33 -15.09
C GLY A 82 -2.61 -11.00 -14.34
N PRO A 83 -3.10 -11.05 -13.09
CA PRO A 83 -3.34 -9.87 -12.26
C PRO A 83 -2.08 -9.04 -12.01
N TRP A 84 -0.93 -9.69 -11.82
CA TRP A 84 0.37 -9.04 -11.58
C TRP A 84 0.86 -8.23 -12.78
N TRP A 85 0.68 -8.77 -13.98
CA TRP A 85 1.05 -8.04 -15.19
C TRP A 85 0.15 -6.81 -15.38
N ASN A 86 -1.16 -6.99 -15.18
CA ASN A 86 -2.13 -5.90 -15.33
C ASN A 86 -1.93 -4.78 -14.31
N SER A 87 -1.54 -5.07 -13.06
CA SER A 87 -1.26 -4.03 -12.06
C SER A 87 -0.07 -3.13 -12.40
N GLY A 88 0.87 -3.60 -13.20
CA GLY A 88 1.99 -2.78 -13.69
C GLY A 88 1.72 -2.07 -15.02
N ALA A 89 0.67 -2.47 -15.73
CA ALA A 89 0.41 -2.01 -17.08
C ALA A 89 -0.06 -0.55 -17.15
N GLN A 90 0.19 0.09 -18.28
CA GLN A 90 -0.11 1.51 -18.49
C GLN A 90 -1.60 1.85 -18.28
N HIS A 91 -2.51 0.93 -18.60
CA HIS A 91 -3.95 1.14 -18.42
C HIS A 91 -4.33 1.23 -16.92
N MET A 92 -3.72 0.41 -16.05
CA MET A 92 -3.94 0.48 -14.60
C MET A 92 -3.25 1.69 -13.97
N ASN A 93 -2.07 2.09 -14.46
CA ASN A 93 -1.41 3.30 -14.01
C ASN A 93 -2.21 4.56 -14.36
N HIS A 94 -2.88 4.55 -15.52
CA HIS A 94 -3.77 5.63 -15.93
C HIS A 94 -5.07 5.64 -15.13
N ALA A 95 -5.68 4.46 -14.91
CA ALA A 95 -6.92 4.33 -14.13
C ALA A 95 -6.73 4.67 -12.64
N LEU A 96 -5.59 4.31 -12.07
CA LEU A 96 -5.27 4.45 -10.64
C LEU A 96 -3.93 5.18 -10.44
N PRO A 97 -3.89 6.50 -10.74
CA PRO A 97 -2.66 7.27 -10.64
C PRO A 97 -2.25 7.47 -9.18
N LYS A 98 -0.96 7.71 -8.93
CA LYS A 98 -0.39 8.00 -7.59
C LYS A 98 -1.22 9.04 -6.81
N LYS A 99 -1.71 10.07 -7.50
CA LYS A 99 -2.53 11.15 -6.93
C LYS A 99 -3.86 10.66 -6.32
N LEU A 100 -4.48 9.65 -6.91
CA LEU A 100 -5.74 9.10 -6.42
C LEU A 100 -5.56 8.38 -5.09
N TRP A 101 -4.45 7.67 -4.92
CA TRP A 101 -4.10 7.01 -3.65
C TRP A 101 -3.87 8.03 -2.53
N GLY A 102 -3.22 9.16 -2.82
CA GLY A 102 -3.08 10.24 -1.84
C GLY A 102 -4.42 10.83 -1.37
N ARG A 103 -5.41 10.93 -2.27
CA ARG A 103 -6.77 11.38 -1.93
C ARG A 103 -7.57 10.36 -1.11
N LEU A 104 -7.31 9.07 -1.30
CA LEU A 104 -7.95 7.98 -0.55
C LEU A 104 -7.37 7.80 0.87
N GLY A 105 -6.47 8.69 1.31
CA GLY A 105 -5.87 8.63 2.64
C GLY A 105 -4.77 7.58 2.78
N LEU A 106 -4.31 6.98 1.67
CA LEU A 106 -3.04 6.25 1.65
C LEU A 106 -1.92 7.28 1.72
N VAL A 107 -1.61 7.68 2.95
CA VAL A 107 -0.47 8.53 3.27
C VAL A 107 0.77 7.79 2.79
N SER A 108 1.47 8.36 1.80
CA SER A 108 2.74 7.78 1.36
C SER A 108 3.67 7.78 2.55
N ILE A 109 4.27 6.63 2.86
CA ILE A 109 5.23 6.47 3.96
C ILE A 109 6.36 7.51 3.81
N LEU A 110 6.74 7.80 2.57
CA LEU A 110 7.72 8.83 2.24
C LEU A 110 7.22 10.26 2.56
N ASP A 111 5.96 10.58 2.28
CA ASP A 111 5.38 11.89 2.63
C ASP A 111 5.31 12.07 4.15
N THR A 112 5.02 11.01 4.90
CA THR A 112 5.06 11.02 6.38
C THR A 112 6.48 11.27 6.88
N ILE A 113 7.48 10.54 6.34
CA ILE A 113 8.88 10.69 6.75
C ILE A 113 9.42 12.08 6.40
N ASN A 114 9.13 12.60 5.21
CA ASN A 114 9.51 13.95 4.80
C ASN A 114 8.82 15.03 5.66
N ARG A 115 7.57 14.81 6.09
CA ARG A 115 6.87 15.73 6.99
C ARG A 115 7.50 15.73 8.38
N LEU A 116 7.82 14.55 8.91
CA LEU A 116 8.47 14.40 10.21
C LEU A 116 9.89 14.96 10.21
N SER A 117 10.65 14.78 9.12
CA SER A 117 12.01 15.33 8.98
C SER A 117 12.05 16.86 8.80
N ARG A 118 10.92 17.49 8.49
CA ARG A 118 10.77 18.96 8.41
C ARG A 118 10.33 19.57 9.74
N MET A 119 9.89 18.74 10.69
CA MET A 119 9.43 19.18 12.02
C MET A 119 10.51 19.09 13.09
N THR A 120 11.59 18.35 12.82
CA THR A 120 12.83 18.28 13.61
C THR A 120 13.91 19.13 12.96
#